data_AF-A0A371F9H1-F1
#
_entry.id   AF-A0A371F9H1-F1
#
_cell.length_a   1.000
_cell.length_b   1.000
_cell.length_c   1.000
_cell.angle_alpha   90.00
_cell.angle_beta   90.00
_cell.angle_gamma   90.00
#
_symmetry.space_group_name_H-M   'P 1'
#
loop_
_entity.id
_entity.type
_entity.pdbx_description
1 polymer ?
#
loop_
_entity_poly.entity_id
_entity_poly.type
_entity_poly.pdbx_seq_one_letter_code
_entity_poly.pdbx_strand_id
1 'polypeptide(L)'
;MQRLFTCILVLGFVLPTLCLSNDGENETVNVMDYGAHGDGKSDDSNAFLSAWQHLCGGEGPATMLIPSGKIFLVTRLELNGPCKAPSVGIK
;
A
#
# COMPACT_ATOMS: atom_id res chain seq x y z
N MET A 1 -6.99 -19.82 7.13
CA MET A 1 -7.10 -20.81 8.22
C MET A 1 -5.76 -21.51 8.47
N GLN A 2 -4.77 -20.82 9.04
CA GLN A 2 -3.47 -21.45 9.38
C GLN A 2 -2.78 -20.84 10.62
N ARG A 3 -3.55 -20.19 11.50
CA ARG A 3 -3.00 -19.48 12.67
C ARG A 3 -3.65 -19.91 14.00
N LEU A 4 -4.58 -20.86 13.96
CA LEU A 4 -5.31 -21.31 15.17
C LEU A 4 -4.49 -22.27 16.06
N PHE A 5 -3.50 -22.97 15.50
CA PHE A 5 -2.76 -24.01 16.23
C PHE A 5 -1.64 -23.47 17.13
N THR A 6 -1.13 -22.27 16.89
CA THR A 6 0.00 -21.72 17.66
C THR A 6 -0.43 -21.10 19.00
N CYS A 7 -1.71 -20.75 19.15
CA CYS A 7 -2.24 -20.20 20.41
C CYS A 7 -2.56 -21.27 21.46
N ILE A 8 -2.73 -22.55 21.08
CA ILE A 8 -3.25 -23.59 21.98
C ILE A 8 -2.14 -24.25 22.82
N LEU A 9 -0.88 -24.23 22.38
CA LEU A 9 0.22 -24.97 23.04
C LEU A 9 0.94 -24.20 24.17
N VAL A 10 0.59 -22.93 24.41
CA VAL A 10 1.29 -22.08 25.41
C VAL A 10 0.41 -21.88 26.65
N LEU A 11 0.10 -22.96 27.37
CA LEU A 11 -0.62 -22.92 28.65
C LEU A 11 0.29 -23.05 29.88
N GLY A 12 1.61 -23.02 29.72
CA GLY A 12 2.55 -23.04 30.84
C GLY A 12 3.80 -22.23 30.52
N PHE A 13 4.18 -21.34 31.44
CA PHE A 13 5.34 -20.43 31.43
C PHE A 13 5.14 -19.03 30.82
N VAL A 14 4.82 -18.10 31.73
CA VAL A 14 5.33 -16.72 31.89
C VAL A 14 5.50 -15.77 30.68
N LEU A 15 4.70 -14.68 30.75
CA LEU A 15 4.93 -13.32 30.20
C LEU A 15 4.66 -13.08 28.68
N PRO A 16 4.29 -11.84 28.29
CA PRO A 16 3.00 -11.55 27.69
C PRO A 16 3.22 -10.81 26.36
N THR A 17 3.73 -11.50 25.35
CA THR A 17 4.04 -10.87 24.07
C THR A 17 3.26 -11.54 22.94
N LEU A 18 2.22 -10.80 22.57
CA LEU A 18 1.76 -10.60 21.20
C LEU A 18 0.96 -11.76 20.59
N CYS A 19 -0.34 -11.75 20.85
CA CYS A 19 -1.27 -11.90 19.75
C CYS A 19 -0.94 -10.81 18.70
N LEU A 20 -0.04 -11.09 17.76
CA LEU A 20 0.08 -10.31 16.53
C LEU A 20 -1.19 -10.56 15.73
N SER A 21 -2.24 -9.81 16.07
CA SER A 21 -3.27 -9.45 15.11
C SER A 21 -2.52 -8.80 13.96
N ASN A 22 -2.54 -9.40 12.78
CA ASN A 22 -2.14 -8.70 11.57
C ASN A 22 -3.26 -7.69 11.27
N ASP A 23 -3.35 -6.63 12.07
CA ASP A 23 -4.03 -5.42 11.64
C ASP A 23 -3.23 -5.00 10.40
N GLY A 24 -3.85 -5.07 9.23
CA GLY A 24 -3.16 -4.84 7.97
C GLY A 24 -2.57 -3.44 8.02
N GLU A 25 -1.26 -3.35 8.28
CA GLU A 25 -0.55 -2.08 8.33
C GLU A 25 -0.85 -1.36 7.00
N ASN A 26 -1.30 -0.11 7.09
CA ASN A 26 -1.65 0.64 5.90
C ASN A 26 -0.38 0.99 5.12
N GLU A 27 -0.09 0.26 4.05
CA GLU A 27 1.08 0.50 3.22
C GLU A 27 0.96 1.86 2.54
N THR A 28 1.99 2.69 2.61
CA THR A 28 2.03 3.98 1.91
C THR A 28 2.96 3.88 0.71
N VAL A 29 2.43 4.15 -0.48
CA VAL A 29 3.14 4.04 -1.77
C VAL A 29 3.26 5.44 -2.36
N ASN A 30 4.45 6.05 -2.26
CA ASN A 30 4.71 7.39 -2.76
C ASN A 30 5.03 7.36 -4.26
N VAL A 31 4.30 8.14 -5.07
CA VAL A 31 4.49 8.19 -6.53
C VAL A 31 5.92 8.60 -6.93
N MET A 32 6.63 9.33 -6.08
CA MET A 32 8.02 9.73 -6.32
C MET A 32 8.98 8.52 -6.34
N ASP A 33 8.69 7.48 -5.56
CA ASP A 33 9.50 6.25 -5.52
C ASP A 33 9.37 5.43 -6.81
N TYR A 34 8.38 5.76 -7.65
CA TYR A 34 8.09 5.14 -8.95
C TYR A 34 8.48 6.03 -10.12
N GLY A 35 9.24 7.10 -9.86
CA GLY A 35 9.82 7.96 -10.90
C GLY A 35 8.98 9.17 -11.29
N ALA A 36 8.01 9.57 -10.46
CA ALA A 36 7.34 10.85 -10.68
C ALA A 36 8.31 12.01 -10.42
N HIS A 37 8.26 13.04 -11.26
CA HIS A 37 9.12 14.21 -11.18
C HIS A 37 8.46 15.33 -10.35
N GLY A 38 7.16 15.55 -10.57
CA GLY A 38 6.41 16.60 -9.88
C GLY A 38 6.87 18.01 -10.26
N ASP A 39 7.39 18.20 -11.48
CA ASP A 39 7.92 19.46 -12.02
C ASP A 39 6.94 20.24 -12.92
N GLY A 40 5.75 19.69 -13.16
CA GLY A 40 4.69 20.23 -14.01
C GLY A 40 4.98 20.19 -15.51
N LYS A 41 6.03 19.48 -15.94
CA LYS A 41 6.50 19.43 -17.34
C LYS A 41 6.63 18.01 -17.84
N SER A 42 7.20 17.14 -17.02
CA SER A 42 7.41 15.74 -17.33
C SER A 42 6.10 14.97 -17.18
N ASP A 43 5.79 14.08 -18.12
CA ASP A 43 4.60 13.21 -18.00
C ASP A 43 4.88 12.14 -16.93
N ASP A 44 4.16 12.24 -15.81
CA ASP A 44 4.30 11.38 -14.65
C ASP A 44 3.32 10.19 -14.68
N SER A 45 2.52 10.02 -15.74
CA SER A 45 1.51 8.95 -15.86
C SER A 45 2.03 7.55 -15.55
N ASN A 46 3.22 7.20 -16.04
CA ASN A 46 3.81 5.88 -15.82
C ASN A 46 4.18 5.63 -14.35
N ALA A 47 4.62 6.68 -13.64
CA ALA A 47 4.93 6.59 -12.21
C ALA A 47 3.66 6.34 -11.39
N PHE A 48 2.58 7.07 -11.70
CA PHE A 48 1.26 6.87 -11.08
C PHE A 48 0.70 5.48 -11.36
N LEU A 49 0.80 4.98 -12.60
CA LEU A 49 0.34 3.64 -12.96
C LEU A 49 1.15 2.56 -12.23
N SER A 50 2.47 2.73 -12.12
CA SER A 50 3.35 1.78 -11.44
C SER A 50 3.06 1.74 -9.93
N ALA A 51 2.90 2.91 -9.30
CA ALA A 51 2.48 3.02 -7.91
C ALA A 51 1.11 2.35 -7.68
N TRP A 52 0.15 2.55 -8.59
CA TRP A 52 -1.16 1.91 -8.53
C TRP A 52 -1.07 0.39 -8.63
N GLN A 53 -0.28 -0.14 -9.56
CA GLN A 53 -0.13 -1.58 -9.74
C GLN A 53 0.49 -2.24 -8.51
N HIS A 54 1.48 -1.60 -7.88
CA HIS A 54 2.08 -2.07 -6.63
C HIS A 54 1.03 -2.17 -5.52
N LEU A 55 0.37 -1.05 -5.19
CA LEU A 55 -0.59 -1.02 -4.09
C LEU A 55 -1.82 -1.91 -4.37
N CYS A 56 -2.26 -2.00 -5.63
CA CYS A 56 -3.40 -2.81 -6.03
C CYS A 56 -3.06 -4.32 -5.93
N GLY A 57 -1.80 -4.69 -6.09
CA GLY A 57 -1.29 -6.05 -5.92
C GLY A 57 -1.06 -6.47 -4.47
N GLY A 58 -1.10 -5.54 -3.51
CA GLY A 58 -0.90 -5.81 -2.07
C GLY A 58 -2.10 -6.51 -1.42
N GLU A 59 -1.86 -7.25 -0.33
CA GLU A 59 -2.92 -7.97 0.41
C GLU A 59 -3.48 -7.17 1.61
N GLY A 60 -2.85 -6.04 1.95
CA GLY A 60 -3.25 -5.14 3.04
C GLY A 60 -3.89 -3.84 2.54
N PRO A 61 -4.55 -3.07 3.42
CA PRO A 61 -4.95 -1.69 3.13
C PRO A 61 -3.75 -0.90 2.63
N ALA A 62 -3.92 -0.08 1.59
CA ALA A 62 -2.83 0.72 1.05
C ALA A 62 -3.28 2.13 0.71
N THR A 63 -2.33 3.07 0.67
CA THR A 63 -2.53 4.47 0.31
C THR A 63 -1.49 4.89 -0.72
N MET A 64 -1.95 5.36 -1.88
CA MET A 64 -1.09 6.10 -2.81
C MET A 64 -0.85 7.51 -2.26
N LEU A 65 0.40 7.88 -2.03
CA LEU A 65 0.78 9.22 -1.58
C LEU A 65 1.24 10.07 -2.76
N ILE A 66 0.58 11.21 -2.95
CA ILE A 66 0.93 12.25 -3.90
C ILE A 66 1.46 13.45 -3.10
N PRO A 67 2.79 13.68 -3.05
CA PRO A 67 3.35 14.73 -2.21
C PRO A 67 2.83 16.13 -2.55
N SER A 68 2.51 16.91 -1.51
CA SER A 68 2.18 18.31 -1.66
C SER A 68 3.40 19.16 -2.06
N GLY A 69 3.16 20.34 -2.63
CA GLY A 69 4.23 21.25 -3.08
C GLY A 69 4.89 20.84 -4.40
N LYS A 70 4.28 19.92 -5.15
CA LYS A 70 4.70 19.44 -6.47
C LYS A 70 3.58 19.65 -7.48
N ILE A 71 3.93 19.66 -8.77
CA ILE A 71 2.97 19.75 -9.87
C ILE A 71 3.16 18.51 -10.74
N PHE A 72 2.15 17.65 -10.81
CA PHE A 72 2.23 16.42 -11.61
C PHE A 72 1.45 16.62 -12.89
N LEU A 73 2.10 16.43 -14.04
CA LEU A 73 1.42 16.36 -15.32
C LEU A 73 1.06 14.90 -15.57
N VAL A 74 -0.23 14.62 -15.62
CA VAL A 74 -0.75 13.27 -15.84
C VAL A 74 -1.67 13.31 -17.05
N THR A 75 -1.35 12.49 -18.04
CA THR A 75 -2.21 12.22 -19.19
C THR A 75 -3.35 11.27 -18.78
N ARG A 76 -4.14 10.75 -19.73
CA ARG A 76 -5.25 9.84 -19.43
C ARG A 76 -4.74 8.65 -18.60
N LEU A 77 -5.17 8.59 -17.34
CA LEU A 77 -4.76 7.57 -16.38
C LEU A 77 -5.97 6.70 -16.03
N GLU A 78 -5.88 5.39 -16.30
CA GLU A 78 -6.92 4.42 -15.97
C GLU A 78 -6.40 3.46 -14.89
N LEU A 79 -6.93 3.63 -13.69
CA LEU A 79 -6.57 2.86 -12.51
C LEU A 79 -7.43 1.60 -12.42
N ASN A 80 -7.12 0.63 -13.29
CA ASN A 80 -7.90 -0.60 -13.42
C ASN A 80 -7.52 -1.64 -12.36
N GLY A 81 -8.52 -2.46 -11.99
CA GLY A 81 -8.34 -3.67 -11.17
C GLY A 81 -8.13 -4.93 -12.02
N PRO A 82 -8.20 -6.13 -11.40
CA PRO A 82 -8.64 -6.40 -10.02
C PRO A 82 -7.58 -6.07 -8.98
N CYS A 83 -7.98 -5.46 -7.87
CA CYS A 83 -7.10 -5.22 -6.72
C CYS A 83 -7.28 -6.29 -5.65
N LYS A 84 -6.16 -6.74 -5.09
CA LYS A 84 -6.11 -7.61 -3.92
C LYS A 84 -6.25 -6.83 -2.62
N ALA A 85 -5.85 -5.56 -2.64
CA ALA A 85 -5.95 -4.68 -1.47
C ALA A 85 -7.43 -4.51 -1.08
N PRO A 86 -7.80 -4.73 0.19
CA PRO A 86 -9.18 -4.60 0.66
C PRO A 86 -9.67 -3.14 0.66
N SER A 87 -8.74 -2.18 0.72
CA SER A 87 -9.02 -0.75 0.58
C SER A 87 -7.82 -0.02 0.00
N VAL A 88 -8.11 0.97 -0.85
CA VAL A 88 -7.11 1.83 -1.46
C VAL A 88 -7.47 3.28 -1.17
N GLY A 89 -6.56 4.00 -0.50
CA GLY A 89 -6.60 5.44 -0.34
C GLY A 89 -5.75 6.15 -1.39
N ILE A 90 -6.12 7.38 -1.72
CA ILE A 90 -5.26 8.33 -2.46
C ILE A 90 -5.19 9.58 -1.60
N LYS A 91 -3.98 10.03 -1.27
CA LYS A 91 -3.72 11.10 -0.31
C LYS A 91 -2.73 12.12 -0.84
#